data_AF-A0A085M2A0-F1
#
_entry.id   AF-A0A085M2A0-F1
#
_cell.length_a   1.000
_cell.length_b   1.000
_cell.length_c   1.000
_cell.angle_alpha   90.00
_cell.angle_beta   90.00
_cell.angle_gamma   90.00
#
_symmetry.space_group_name_H-M   'P 1'
#
loop_
_entity.id
_entity.type
_entity.pdbx_description
1 polymer ?
#
loop_
_entity_poly.entity_id
_entity_poly.type
_entity_poly.pdbx_seq_one_letter_code
_entity_poly.pdbx_strand_id
1 'polypeptide(L)'
;MKKQLLTEDLNLIKTKSVVSAFLSKLLLFKRRFAMGELCQFQNLIEVRKGGQASDDVELHRKHLQALHDDVGCHFEDILSTVILEWVINPFTNVEDEKISLQIELLDLQSNAELKPRLAEGYQWFWLDRFQSCVLLCGPR
;
A
#
# COMPACT_ATOMS: atom_id res chain seq x y z
N MET A 1 24.54 -29.69 -9.85
CA MET A 1 23.70 -29.69 -8.63
C MET A 1 22.85 -28.41 -8.62
N LYS A 2 21.66 -28.42 -9.23
CA LYS A 2 20.74 -27.26 -9.23
C LYS A 2 19.99 -27.27 -7.91
N LYS A 3 20.48 -26.49 -6.94
CA LYS A 3 19.78 -26.29 -5.67
C LYS A 3 18.42 -25.68 -5.97
N GLN A 4 17.41 -26.28 -5.36
CA GLN A 4 16.01 -25.88 -5.36
C GLN A 4 15.91 -24.39 -4.99
N LEU A 5 15.51 -23.55 -5.94
CA LEU A 5 15.13 -22.14 -5.69
C LEU A 5 13.60 -21.95 -5.74
N LEU A 6 12.85 -23.05 -5.69
CA LEU A 6 11.41 -23.07 -5.97
C LEU A 6 10.63 -23.66 -4.79
N THR A 7 10.62 -22.98 -3.64
CA THR A 7 9.54 -23.18 -2.65
C THR A 7 9.46 -22.07 -1.59
N GLU A 8 9.64 -20.80 -1.95
CA GLU A 8 8.88 -19.75 -1.28
C GLU A 8 7.77 -19.35 -2.26
N ASP A 9 6.52 -19.24 -1.79
CA ASP A 9 5.41 -18.74 -2.62
C ASP A 9 5.70 -17.29 -3.01
N LEU A 10 6.45 -17.14 -4.10
CA LEU A 10 6.84 -15.88 -4.70
C LEU A 10 5.64 -15.42 -5.55
N ASN A 11 4.83 -14.53 -4.98
CA ASN A 11 3.74 -13.89 -5.71
C ASN A 11 4.24 -12.61 -6.38
N LEU A 12 3.42 -12.08 -7.29
CA LEU A 12 3.73 -10.87 -8.05
C LEU A 12 4.14 -9.68 -7.16
N ILE A 13 3.47 -9.52 -6.01
CA ILE A 13 3.76 -8.45 -5.04
C ILE A 13 5.17 -8.61 -4.47
N LYS A 14 5.52 -9.82 -4.00
CA LYS A 14 6.86 -10.13 -3.46
C LYS A 14 7.92 -9.96 -4.54
N THR A 15 7.70 -10.50 -5.74
CA THR A 15 8.65 -10.37 -6.86
C THR A 15 8.90 -8.90 -7.19
N LYS A 16 7.84 -8.11 -7.37
CA LYS A 16 7.94 -6.67 -7.65
C LYS A 16 8.72 -5.93 -6.56
N SER A 17 8.43 -6.23 -5.29
CA SER A 17 9.11 -5.64 -4.14
C SER A 17 10.61 -5.97 -4.13
N VAL A 18 10.97 -7.24 -4.32
CA VAL A 18 12.37 -7.70 -4.35
C VAL A 18 13.14 -7.06 -5.50
N VAL A 19 12.57 -7.03 -6.71
CA VAL A 19 13.21 -6.39 -7.88
C VAL A 19 13.38 -4.89 -7.65
N SER A 20 12.35 -4.20 -7.14
CA SER A 20 12.41 -2.76 -6.86
C SER A 20 13.47 -2.41 -5.79
N ALA A 21 13.54 -3.21 -4.72
CA ALA A 21 14.56 -3.07 -3.69
C ALA A 21 15.97 -3.32 -4.23
N PHE A 22 16.12 -4.31 -5.12
CA PHE A 22 17.39 -4.60 -5.76
C PHE A 22 17.86 -3.46 -6.66
N LEU A 23 17.00 -2.92 -7.53
CA LEU A 23 17.31 -1.75 -8.36
C LEU A 23 17.71 -0.54 -7.51
N SER A 24 16.95 -0.27 -6.44
CA SER A 24 17.27 0.80 -5.48
C SER A 24 18.66 0.62 -4.84
N LYS A 25 19.03 -0.63 -4.54
CA LYS A 25 20.33 -0.98 -3.97
C LYS A 25 21.47 -0.75 -4.96
N LEU A 26 21.28 -1.01 -6.25
CA LEU A 26 22.26 -0.71 -7.29
C LEU A 26 22.53 0.80 -7.39
N LEU A 27 21.48 1.63 -7.36
CA LEU A 27 21.63 3.09 -7.35
C LEU A 27 22.32 3.60 -6.08
N LEU A 28 21.99 3.02 -4.94
CA LEU A 28 22.66 3.34 -3.66
C LEU A 28 24.16 3.04 -3.74
N PHE A 29 24.53 1.87 -4.27
CA PHE A 29 25.93 1.54 -4.49
C PHE A 29 26.58 2.52 -5.46
N LYS A 30 25.96 2.77 -6.61
CA LYS A 30 26.45 3.75 -7.60
C LYS A 30 26.80 5.11 -6.95
N ARG A 31 25.93 5.62 -6.07
CA ARG A 31 26.15 6.85 -5.31
C ARG A 31 27.29 6.73 -4.29
N ARG A 32 27.36 5.64 -3.53
CA ARG A 32 28.44 5.39 -2.56
C ARG A 32 29.81 5.34 -3.23
N PHE A 33 29.91 4.72 -4.40
CA PHE A 33 31.13 4.73 -5.21
C PHE A 33 31.53 6.16 -5.62
N ALA A 34 30.57 6.99 -6.03
CA ALA A 34 30.84 8.40 -6.36
C ALA A 34 31.33 9.22 -5.15
N MET A 35 30.92 8.85 -3.93
CA MET A 35 31.35 9.50 -2.68
C MET A 35 32.62 8.87 -2.08
N GLY A 36 33.17 7.81 -2.69
CA GLY A 36 34.32 7.08 -2.15
C GLY A 36 34.01 6.24 -0.89
N GLU A 37 32.73 6.00 -0.59
CA GLU A 37 32.26 5.23 0.57
C GLU A 37 32.35 3.72 0.29
N LEU A 38 33.57 3.20 0.22
CA LEU A 38 33.85 1.81 -0.19
C LEU A 38 33.97 0.82 0.98
N CYS A 39 33.72 1.26 2.22
CA CYS A 39 33.92 0.44 3.44
C CYS A 39 33.10 -0.85 3.49
N GLN A 40 32.04 -0.95 2.68
CA GLN A 40 31.21 -2.16 2.57
C GLN A 40 31.78 -3.21 1.61
N PHE A 41 32.79 -2.83 0.83
CA PHE A 41 33.43 -3.67 -0.17
C PHE A 41 34.86 -3.95 0.26
N GLN A 42 35.07 -5.04 1.01
CA GLN A 42 36.38 -5.40 1.55
C GLN A 42 37.47 -5.45 0.45
N ASN A 43 37.12 -5.97 -0.72
CA ASN A 43 38.01 -6.05 -1.89
C ASN A 43 38.47 -4.67 -2.40
N LEU A 44 37.64 -3.63 -2.24
CA LEU A 44 37.96 -2.28 -2.72
C LEU A 44 38.75 -1.45 -1.71
N ILE A 45 38.70 -1.81 -0.43
CA ILE A 45 39.58 -1.25 0.59
C ILE A 45 41.04 -1.59 0.26
N GLU A 46 41.29 -2.79 -0.26
CA GLU A 46 42.63 -3.23 -0.67
C GLU A 46 43.13 -2.48 -1.91
N VAL A 47 42.28 -2.30 -2.93
CA VAL A 47 42.61 -1.55 -4.15
C VAL A 47 42.93 -0.09 -3.86
N ARG A 48 42.20 0.56 -2.94
CA ARG A 48 42.46 1.96 -2.53
C ARG A 48 43.85 2.15 -1.91
N LYS A 49 44.37 1.15 -1.20
CA LYS A 49 45.72 1.22 -0.59
C LYS A 49 46.84 1.18 -1.63
N GLY A 50 46.57 0.69 -2.84
CA GLY A 50 47.54 0.55 -3.93
C GLY A 50 47.70 1.78 -4.85
N GLY A 51 46.96 2.87 -4.62
CA GLY A 51 47.10 4.12 -5.40
C GLY A 51 46.37 4.16 -6.76
N GLN A 52 45.67 3.09 -7.13
CA GLN A 52 44.97 2.92 -8.40
C GLN A 52 43.47 3.05 -8.15
N ALA A 53 42.95 4.28 -8.08
CA ALA A 53 41.65 4.52 -7.41
C ALA A 53 40.58 5.28 -8.22
N SER A 54 40.92 6.03 -9.27
CA SER A 54 39.94 6.93 -9.91
C SER A 54 39.20 6.26 -11.07
N ASP A 55 39.93 5.70 -12.04
CA ASP A 55 39.33 5.18 -13.28
C ASP A 55 38.53 3.90 -13.05
N ASP A 56 38.98 3.04 -12.12
CA ASP A 56 38.29 1.79 -11.78
C ASP A 56 36.96 2.03 -11.06
N VAL A 57 36.88 3.10 -10.25
CA VAL A 57 35.64 3.50 -9.56
C VAL A 57 34.61 4.04 -10.55
N GLU A 58 35.05 4.83 -11.54
CA GLU A 58 34.20 5.29 -12.64
C GLU A 58 33.69 4.12 -13.47
N LEU A 59 34.56 3.18 -13.83
CA LEU A 59 34.20 1.98 -14.59
C LEU A 59 33.15 1.13 -13.84
N HIS A 60 33.37 0.89 -12.55
CA HIS A 60 32.41 0.15 -11.73
C HIS A 60 31.06 0.86 -11.64
N ARG A 61 31.05 2.20 -11.60
CA ARG A 61 29.81 2.99 -11.62
C ARG A 61 29.05 2.80 -12.93
N LYS A 62 29.74 2.77 -14.06
CA LYS A 62 29.14 2.50 -15.37
C LYS A 62 28.55 1.09 -15.42
N HIS A 63 29.25 0.09 -14.88
CA HIS A 63 28.73 -1.28 -14.79
C HIS A 63 27.48 -1.38 -13.90
N LEU A 64 27.47 -0.71 -12.75
CA LEU A 64 26.27 -0.66 -11.89
C LEU A 64 25.08 -0.01 -12.59
N GLN A 65 25.32 1.04 -13.39
CA GLN A 65 24.27 1.66 -14.19
C GLN A 65 23.76 0.72 -15.29
N ALA A 66 24.67 0.11 -16.06
CA ALA A 66 24.30 -0.84 -17.10
C ALA A 66 23.50 -2.03 -16.55
N LEU A 67 23.90 -2.56 -15.38
CA LEU A 67 23.17 -3.62 -14.69
C LEU A 67 21.79 -3.15 -14.20
N HIS A 68 21.69 -1.93 -13.69
CA HIS A 68 20.40 -1.35 -13.30
C HIS A 68 19.47 -1.25 -14.50
N ASP A 69 19.97 -0.78 -15.64
CA ASP A 69 19.18 -0.61 -16.86
C ASP A 69 18.77 -1.96 -17.44
N ASP A 70 19.68 -2.94 -17.47
CA ASP A 70 19.40 -4.30 -17.94
C ASP A 70 18.32 -4.99 -17.08
N VAL A 71 18.44 -4.94 -15.76
CA VAL A 71 17.45 -5.51 -14.83
C VAL A 71 16.12 -4.74 -14.92
N GLY A 72 16.18 -3.42 -15.06
CA GLY A 72 14.99 -2.59 -15.25
C GLY A 72 14.20 -2.96 -16.50
N CYS A 73 14.90 -3.14 -17.62
CA CYS A 73 14.30 -3.61 -18.88
C CYS A 73 13.80 -5.04 -18.77
N HIS A 74 14.56 -5.94 -18.15
CA HIS A 74 14.16 -7.35 -18.03
C HIS A 74 12.90 -7.56 -17.19
N PHE A 75 12.66 -6.69 -16.21
CA PHE A 75 11.50 -6.75 -15.31
C PHE A 75 10.50 -5.61 -15.53
N GLU A 76 10.53 -4.94 -16.69
CA GLU A 76 9.67 -3.80 -17.00
C GLU A 76 8.18 -4.13 -16.78
N ASP A 77 7.74 -5.30 -17.24
CA ASP A 77 6.36 -5.77 -17.10
C ASP A 77 5.94 -5.89 -15.62
N ILE A 78 6.82 -6.43 -14.78
CA ILE A 78 6.58 -6.59 -13.34
C ILE A 78 6.60 -5.22 -12.64
N LEU A 79 7.55 -4.37 -13.01
CA LEU A 79 7.73 -3.04 -12.43
C LEU A 79 6.63 -2.05 -12.84
N SER A 80 6.04 -2.20 -14.02
CA SER A 80 4.92 -1.39 -14.51
C SER A 80 3.56 -1.87 -13.99
N THR A 81 3.46 -3.10 -13.49
CA THR A 81 2.18 -3.66 -13.01
C THR A 81 1.61 -2.84 -11.84
N VAL A 82 0.40 -2.30 -12.00
CA VAL A 82 -0.35 -1.67 -10.90
C VAL A 82 -0.98 -2.74 -10.02
N ILE A 83 -0.58 -2.81 -8.76
CA ILE A 83 -1.20 -3.68 -7.77
C ILE A 83 -2.31 -2.85 -7.10
N LEU A 84 -3.56 -3.26 -7.29
CA LEU A 84 -4.70 -2.60 -6.68
C LEU A 84 -4.74 -2.85 -5.17
N GLU A 85 -5.19 -1.86 -4.41
CA GLU A 85 -5.21 -1.90 -2.93
C GLU A 85 -6.00 -3.10 -2.40
N TRP A 86 -7.13 -3.45 -3.03
CA TRP A 86 -7.94 -4.61 -2.64
C TRP A 86 -7.20 -5.95 -2.77
N VAL A 87 -6.18 -6.05 -3.63
CA VAL A 87 -5.34 -7.25 -3.78
C VAL A 87 -4.35 -7.37 -2.61
N ILE A 88 -3.92 -6.22 -2.05
CA ILE A 88 -3.02 -6.16 -0.90
C ILE A 88 -3.80 -6.36 0.39
N ASN A 89 -4.91 -5.64 0.53
CA ASN A 89 -5.81 -5.72 1.65
C ASN A 89 -7.27 -5.62 1.16
N PRO A 90 -7.98 -6.75 1.02
CA PRO A 90 -9.34 -6.78 0.51
C PRO A 90 -10.35 -6.13 1.47
N PHE A 91 -9.94 -5.88 2.72
CA PHE A 91 -10.79 -5.31 3.75
C PHE A 91 -10.49 -3.83 4.03
N THR A 92 -9.78 -3.15 3.14
CA THR A 92 -9.49 -1.70 3.30
C THR A 92 -10.75 -0.84 3.38
N ASN A 93 -11.87 -1.30 2.81
CA ASN A 93 -13.14 -0.57 2.76
C ASN A 93 -14.16 -1.01 3.82
N VAL A 94 -13.78 -1.89 4.76
CA VAL A 94 -14.74 -2.51 5.68
C VAL A 94 -15.38 -1.50 6.63
N GLU A 95 -14.68 -0.44 7.04
CA GLU A 95 -15.31 0.57 7.90
C GLU A 95 -16.38 1.37 7.17
N ASP A 96 -16.16 1.71 5.89
CA ASP A 96 -17.17 2.42 5.08
C ASP A 96 -18.38 1.52 4.80
N GLU A 97 -18.14 0.24 4.49
CA GLU A 97 -19.21 -0.76 4.30
C GLU A 97 -19.96 -1.03 5.60
N LYS A 98 -19.27 -1.10 6.74
CA LYS A 98 -19.87 -1.29 8.06
C LYS A 98 -20.70 -0.07 8.48
N ILE A 99 -20.23 1.15 8.20
CA ILE A 99 -21.02 2.37 8.40
C ILE A 99 -22.27 2.34 7.51
N SER A 100 -22.13 1.97 6.24
CA SER A 100 -23.26 1.84 5.32
C SER A 100 -24.30 0.83 5.82
N LEU A 101 -23.87 -0.35 6.27
CA LEU A 101 -24.74 -1.38 6.82
C LEU A 101 -25.39 -0.96 8.15
N GLN A 102 -24.69 -0.19 8.99
CA GLN A 102 -25.26 0.36 10.22
C GLN A 102 -26.36 1.39 9.94
N ILE A 103 -26.18 2.25 8.92
CA ILE A 103 -27.20 3.22 8.49
C ILE A 103 -28.42 2.49 7.95
N GLU A 104 -28.24 1.50 7.08
CA GLU A 104 -29.34 0.70 6.53
C GLU A 104 -30.10 -0.05 7.64
N LEU A 105 -29.38 -0.62 8.61
CA LEU A 105 -30.00 -1.28 9.76
C LEU A 105 -30.82 -0.29 10.60
N LEU A 106 -30.32 0.93 10.81
CA LEU A 106 -31.02 1.98 11.54
C LEU A 106 -32.33 2.36 10.83
N ASP A 107 -32.29 2.52 9.50
CA ASP A 107 -33.45 2.84 8.68
C ASP A 107 -34.50 1.72 8.71
N LEU A 108 -34.05 0.45 8.61
CA LEU A 108 -34.92 -0.71 8.70
C LEU A 108 -35.56 -0.85 10.08
N GLN A 109 -34.80 -0.64 11.16
CA GLN A 109 -35.32 -0.62 12.52
C GLN A 109 -36.35 0.48 12.71
N SER A 110 -36.03 1.71 12.28
CA SER A 110 -36.96 2.84 12.36
C SER A 110 -38.26 2.55 11.59
N ASN A 111 -38.16 2.03 10.37
CA ASN A 111 -39.34 1.66 9.58
C ASN A 111 -40.16 0.55 10.24
N ALA A 112 -39.51 -0.46 10.82
CA ALA A 112 -40.19 -1.54 11.54
C ALA A 112 -40.92 -1.04 12.79
N GLU A 113 -40.34 -0.10 13.53
CA GLU A 113 -40.96 0.53 14.70
C GLU A 113 -42.11 1.47 14.32
N LEU A 114 -42.00 2.19 13.20
CA LEU A 114 -42.99 3.15 12.74
C LEU A 114 -44.21 2.48 12.08
N LYS A 115 -44.03 1.34 11.41
CA LYS A 115 -45.11 0.58 10.76
C LYS A 115 -46.34 0.32 11.66
N PRO A 116 -46.22 -0.24 12.87
CA PRO A 116 -47.38 -0.46 13.74
C PRO A 116 -48.02 0.85 14.20
N ARG A 117 -47.22 1.90 14.48
CA ARG A 117 -47.75 3.21 14.89
C ARG A 117 -48.52 3.92 13.78
N LEU A 118 -48.09 3.74 12.53
CA LEU A 118 -48.82 4.23 11.35
C LEU A 118 -50.12 3.45 11.12
N ALA A 119 -50.16 2.17 11.48
CA ALA A 119 -51.35 1.34 11.36
C ALA A 119 -52.47 1.75 12.33
N GLU A 120 -52.13 2.38 13.46
CA GLU A 120 -53.09 2.98 14.42
C GLU A 120 -53.77 4.25 13.89
N GLY A 121 -53.30 4.77 12.74
CA GLY A 121 -53.91 5.89 12.03
C GLY A 121 -52.94 7.04 11.82
N TYR A 122 -52.83 7.49 10.57
CA TYR A 122 -51.90 8.55 10.15
C TYR A 122 -52.07 9.85 10.96
N GLN A 123 -53.32 10.25 11.28
CA GLN A 123 -53.58 11.46 12.07
C GLN A 123 -53.08 11.36 13.51
N TRP A 124 -53.27 10.22 14.18
CA TRP A 124 -52.82 9.99 15.56
C TRP A 124 -51.30 9.96 15.66
N PHE A 125 -50.64 9.33 14.70
CA PHE A 125 -49.18 9.28 14.61
C PHE A 125 -48.53 10.68 14.56
N TRP A 126 -49.08 11.59 13.74
CA TRP A 126 -48.55 12.96 13.67
C TRP A 126 -48.86 13.80 14.90
N LEU A 127 -50.06 13.66 15.49
CA LEU A 127 -50.43 14.36 16.73
C LEU A 127 -49.50 14.02 17.90
N ASP A 128 -49.17 12.74 18.07
CA ASP A 128 -48.20 12.26 19.07
C ASP A 128 -46.81 12.87 18.85
N ARG A 129 -46.34 12.88 17.59
CA ARG A 129 -45.03 13.44 17.24
C ARG A 129 -44.97 14.96 17.42
N PHE A 130 -46.04 15.69 17.11
CA PHE A 130 -46.16 17.13 17.35
C PHE A 130 -46.19 17.44 18.86
N GLN A 131 -46.94 16.68 19.67
CA GLN A 131 -46.93 16.85 21.13
C GLN A 131 -45.57 16.54 21.75
N SER A 132 -44.90 15.48 21.31
CA SER A 132 -43.58 15.10 21.82
C SER A 132 -42.49 16.14 21.47
N CYS A 133 -42.55 16.77 20.29
CA CYS A 133 -41.64 17.88 19.93
C CYS A 133 -41.91 19.15 20.75
N VAL A 134 -43.18 19.49 21.03
CA VAL A 134 -43.54 20.65 21.87
C VAL A 134 -43.10 20.46 23.32
N LEU A 135 -43.12 19.23 23.84
CA LEU A 135 -42.65 18.90 25.19
C LEU A 135 -41.12 18.90 25.32
N LEU A 136 -40.37 18.50 24.29
CA LEU A 136 -38.90 18.50 24.27
C LEU A 136 -38.28 19.87 23.91
N CYS A 137 -38.98 20.71 23.16
CA CYS A 137 -38.56 22.05 22.76
C CYS A 137 -39.51 23.15 23.26
N GLY A 138 -40.05 23.00 24.49
CA GLY A 138 -40.94 23.98 25.10
C GLY A 138 -40.33 25.40 25.14
N PRO A 139 -41.18 26.46 25.17
CA PRO A 139 -40.73 27.83 25.00
C PRO A 139 -39.73 28.21 26.10
N ARG A 140 -38.63 28.89 25.71
CA ARG A 140 -37.76 29.58 26.66
C ARG A 140 -38.53 30.62 27.46
#